data_AF-A0A2D6ZKX4-F1
#
_entry.id   AF-A0A2D6ZKX4-F1
#
_cell.length_a   1.000
_cell.length_b   1.000
_cell.length_c   1.000
_cell.angle_alpha   90.00
_cell.angle_beta   90.00
_cell.angle_gamma   90.00
#
_symmetry.space_group_name_H-M   'P 1'
#
loop_
_entity.id
_entity.type
_entity.pdbx_description
1 polymer ?
#
loop_
_entity_poly.entity_id
_entity_poly.type
_entity_poly.pdbx_seq_one_letter_code
_entity_poly.pdbx_strand_id
1 'polypeptide(L)'
;MTFSFAANFFVFQPRTFDAPGQATKFVIVTAISLYMIQNLVIYLTTNVWQLPTKWANSLAQKSQFTCHWSESFVSKNTVKLLATGCSLVWNFLWYRYYVYV
;
A
#
# COMPACT_ATOMS: atom_id res chain seq x y z
N MET A 1 -3.80 13.96 0.89
CA MET A 1 -5.04 13.49 1.55
C MET A 1 -6.30 14.05 0.89
N THR A 2 -6.42 15.37 0.73
CA THR A 2 -7.59 16.05 0.16
C THR A 2 -7.98 15.58 -1.25
N PHE A 3 -7.02 15.46 -2.17
CA PHE A 3 -7.28 14.91 -3.51
C PHE A 3 -7.78 13.47 -3.47
N SER A 4 -7.18 12.63 -2.61
CA SER A 4 -7.57 11.22 -2.47
C SER A 4 -8.98 11.08 -1.88
N PHE A 5 -9.36 11.92 -0.91
CA PHE A 5 -10.72 11.94 -0.39
C PHE A 5 -11.74 12.34 -1.45
N ALA A 6 -11.47 13.39 -2.24
CA ALA A 6 -12.34 13.82 -3.33
C ALA A 6 -12.49 12.76 -4.43
N ALA A 7 -11.39 12.13 -4.84
CA ALA A 7 -11.41 11.06 -5.83
C ALA A 7 -12.21 9.83 -5.34
N ASN A 8 -12.01 9.42 -4.08
CA ASN A 8 -12.75 8.29 -3.52
C ASN A 8 -14.24 8.60 -3.32
N PHE A 9 -14.60 9.84 -2.98
CA PHE A 9 -15.99 10.27 -2.92
C PHE A 9 -16.68 10.15 -4.30
N PHE A 10 -15.98 10.52 -5.37
CA PHE A 10 -16.48 10.37 -6.75
C PHE A 10 -16.61 8.90 -7.18
N VAL A 11 -15.66 8.04 -6.78
CA VAL A 11 -15.64 6.61 -7.13
C VAL A 11 -16.71 5.81 -6.41
N PHE A 12 -16.95 6.08 -5.12
CA PHE A 12 -17.83 5.26 -4.28
C PHE A 12 -19.27 5.79 -4.18
N GLN A 13 -19.54 7.04 -4.56
CA GLN A 13 -20.89 7.64 -4.61
C GLN A 13 -21.76 7.27 -3.38
N PRO A 14 -21.41 7.76 -2.19
CA PRO A 14 -22.07 7.35 -0.95
C PRO A 14 -23.58 7.65 -0.98
N ARG A 15 -24.40 6.70 -0.49
CA ARG A 15 -25.87 6.83 -0.45
C ARG A 15 -26.35 7.90 0.55
N THR A 16 -25.54 8.19 1.57
CA THR A 16 -25.80 9.22 2.59
C THR A 16 -24.64 10.21 2.65
N PHE A 17 -24.95 11.51 2.73
CA PHE A 17 -23.94 12.57 2.77
C PHE A 17 -23.66 13.00 4.21
N ASP A 18 -22.82 12.22 4.90
CA ASP A 18 -22.24 12.60 6.19
C ASP A 18 -20.74 12.92 6.01
N ALA A 19 -20.47 14.09 5.43
CA ALA A 19 -19.12 14.53 5.11
C ALA A 19 -18.12 14.50 6.29
N PRO A 20 -18.45 14.99 7.51
CA PRO A 20 -17.51 14.93 8.63
C PRO A 20 -17.28 13.49 9.11
N GLY A 21 -18.32 12.65 9.22
CA GLY A 21 -18.18 11.25 9.62
C GLY A 21 -17.34 10.43 8.63
N GLN A 22 -17.55 10.63 7.33
CA GLN A 22 -16.80 9.96 6.27
C GLN A 22 -15.34 10.43 6.21
N ALA A 23 -15.08 11.72 6.39
CA ALA A 23 -13.72 12.26 6.44
C ALA A 23 -12.92 11.68 7.62
N THR A 24 -13.50 11.59 8.81
CA THR A 24 -12.84 11.00 9.98
C THR A 24 -12.52 9.52 9.76
N LYS A 25 -13.48 8.73 9.26
CA LYS A 25 -13.24 7.31 8.94
C LYS A 25 -12.15 7.15 7.88
N PHE A 26 -12.15 7.99 6.84
CA PHE A 26 -11.13 8.00 5.80
C PHE A 26 -9.74 8.26 6.38
N VAL A 27 -9.59 9.28 7.23
CA VAL A 27 -8.30 9.60 7.87
C VAL A 27 -7.82 8.45 8.75
N ILE A 28 -8.70 7.84 9.55
CA ILE A 28 -8.34 6.70 10.42
C ILE A 28 -7.86 5.51 9.59
N VAL A 29 -8.63 5.11 8.57
CA VAL A 29 -8.26 3.98 7.68
C VAL A 29 -6.93 4.27 6.99
N THR A 30 -6.75 5.49 6.48
CA THR A 30 -5.51 5.89 5.81
C THR A 30 -4.33 5.87 6.78
N ALA A 31 -4.50 6.35 8.01
CA ALA A 31 -3.46 6.37 9.02
C ALA A 31 -3.04 4.96 9.43
N ILE A 32 -4.00 4.05 9.64
CA ILE A 32 -3.74 2.63 9.91
C ILE A 32 -3.00 1.99 8.74
N SER A 33 -3.41 2.29 7.51
CA SER A 33 -2.76 1.75 6.32
C SER A 33 -1.30 2.22 6.21
N LEU A 34 -1.05 3.51 6.38
CA LEU A 34 0.28 4.12 6.28
C LEU A 34 1.20 3.68 7.42
N TYR A 35 0.68 3.61 8.65
CA TYR A 35 1.51 3.34 9.82
C TYR A 35 1.58 1.87 10.17
N MET A 36 0.44 1.16 10.17
CA MET A 36 0.38 -0.21 10.64
C MET A 36 0.70 -1.19 9.51
N ILE A 37 0.00 -1.08 8.37
CA ILE A 37 0.17 -2.04 7.27
C ILE A 37 1.51 -1.90 6.57
N GLN A 38 1.96 -0.67 6.28
CA GLN A 38 3.27 -0.51 5.66
C GLN A 38 4.38 -1.02 6.58
N ASN A 39 4.40 -0.65 7.86
CA ASN A 39 5.43 -1.14 8.79
C ASN A 39 5.34 -2.66 9.00
N LEU A 40 4.13 -3.23 9.11
CA LEU A 40 3.95 -4.67 9.27
C LEU A 40 4.46 -5.43 8.04
N VAL A 41 4.09 -4.99 6.83
CA VAL A 41 4.52 -5.63 5.59
C VAL A 41 6.03 -5.46 5.40
N ILE A 42 6.59 -4.29 5.69
CA ILE A 42 8.04 -4.08 5.65
C ILE A 42 8.74 -5.05 6.61
N TYR A 43 8.27 -5.13 7.85
CA TYR A 43 8.85 -6.01 8.87
C TYR A 43 8.75 -7.48 8.48
N LEU A 44 7.57 -7.94 8.05
CA LEU A 44 7.34 -9.31 7.63
C LEU A 44 8.20 -9.68 6.43
N THR A 45 8.26 -8.83 5.40
CA THR A 45 9.01 -9.11 4.17
C THR A 45 10.53 -9.00 4.37
N THR A 46 10.97 -8.27 5.40
CA THR A 46 12.40 -8.14 5.74
C THR A 46 12.89 -9.26 6.65
N ASN A 47 12.10 -9.65 7.66
CA ASN A 47 12.54 -10.57 8.72
C ASN A 47 11.98 -11.99 8.60
N VAL A 48 10.70 -12.13 8.22
CA VAL A 48 10.00 -13.43 8.24
C VAL A 48 9.98 -14.07 6.85
N TRP A 49 9.77 -13.25 5.81
CA TRP A 49 9.55 -13.72 4.45
C TRP A 49 10.44 -13.00 3.44
N GLN A 50 11.72 -13.41 3.38
CA GLN A 50 12.73 -12.86 2.45
C GLN A 50 12.67 -13.47 1.03
N LEU A 51 11.70 -14.33 0.76
CA LEU A 51 11.53 -15.00 -0.53
C LEU A 51 11.20 -14.01 -1.67
N PRO A 52 10.35 -12.97 -1.47
CA PRO A 52 10.04 -11.99 -2.52
C PRO A 52 11.26 -11.15 -2.90
N THR A 53 12.10 -10.77 -1.94
CA THR A 53 13.33 -10.00 -2.19
C THR A 53 14.38 -10.85 -2.88
N LYS A 54 14.53 -12.13 -2.52
CA LYS A 54 15.41 -13.07 -3.22
C LYS A 54 14.96 -13.34 -4.66
N TRP A 55 13.66 -13.49 -4.90
CA TRP A 55 13.10 -13.62 -6.24
C TRP A 55 13.32 -12.36 -7.08
N ALA A 56 13.09 -11.18 -6.51
CA ALA A 56 13.33 -9.91 -7.20
C ALA A 56 14.81 -9.71 -7.55
N ASN A 57 15.73 -10.04 -6.64
CA ASN A 57 17.16 -9.99 -6.93
C ASN A 57 17.56 -10.99 -8.03
N SER A 58 17.02 -12.22 -8.01
CA SER A 58 17.28 -13.22 -9.04
C SER A 58 16.75 -12.80 -10.42
N LEU A 59 15.58 -12.15 -10.47
CA LEU A 59 15.02 -11.60 -11.71
C LEU A 59 15.83 -10.40 -12.21
N ALA A 60 16.28 -9.52 -11.31
CA ALA A 60 17.11 -8.37 -11.66
C ALA A 60 18.48 -8.79 -12.23
N GLN A 61 19.10 -9.84 -11.67
CA GLN A 61 20.35 -10.39 -12.20
C GLN A 61 20.19 -11.08 -13.56
N LYS A 62 19.00 -11.60 -13.89
CA LYS A 62 18.72 -12.21 -15.21
C LYS A 62 18.48 -11.20 -16.33
N SER A 63 18.21 -9.94 -16.01
CA SER A 63 17.90 -8.91 -17.00
C SER A 63 19.10 -7.99 -17.25
N GLN A 64 19.56 -7.92 -18.49
CA GLN A 64 20.75 -7.13 -18.89
C GLN A 64 20.66 -5.64 -18.51
N PHE A 65 19.44 -5.09 -18.38
CA PHE A 65 19.21 -3.70 -17.98
C PHE A 65 19.27 -3.45 -16.46
N THR A 66 19.03 -4.47 -15.64
CA THR A 66 18.95 -4.34 -14.17
C THR A 66 20.06 -5.09 -13.44
N CYS A 67 20.91 -5.82 -14.16
CA CYS A 67 22.05 -6.56 -13.61
C CYS A 67 23.07 -5.67 -12.87
N HIS A 68 23.17 -4.38 -13.20
CA HIS A 68 24.06 -3.44 -12.50
C HIS A 68 23.47 -2.84 -11.21
N TRP A 69 22.22 -3.16 -10.87
CA TRP A 69 21.58 -2.59 -9.69
C TRP A 69 22.07 -3.29 -8.43
N SER A 70 22.38 -2.51 -7.39
CA SER A 70 22.73 -3.06 -6.08
C SER A 70 21.58 -3.93 -5.55
N GLU A 71 21.90 -5.11 -5.03
CA GLU A 71 20.93 -5.98 -4.36
C GLU A 71 20.19 -5.25 -3.23
N SER A 72 20.85 -4.30 -2.57
CA SER A 72 20.23 -3.47 -1.54
C SER A 72 19.15 -2.53 -2.11
N PHE A 73 19.34 -2.05 -3.34
CA PHE A 73 18.40 -1.18 -4.03
C PHE A 73 17.17 -1.97 -4.48
N VAL A 74 17.37 -3.12 -5.14
CA VAL A 74 16.27 -3.99 -5.59
C VAL A 74 15.44 -4.46 -4.39
N SER A 75 16.09 -5.00 -3.35
CA SER A 75 15.42 -5.49 -2.15
C SER A 75 14.57 -4.40 -1.46
N LYS A 76 15.12 -3.21 -1.22
CA LYS A 76 14.38 -2.10 -0.59
C LYS A 76 13.18 -1.65 -1.41
N ASN A 77 13.31 -1.60 -2.74
CA ASN A 77 12.20 -1.20 -3.61
C ASN A 77 11.12 -2.28 -3.70
N THR A 78 11.49 -3.56 -3.74
CA THR A 78 10.54 -4.67 -3.70
C THR A 78 9.71 -4.67 -2.42
N VAL A 79 10.36 -4.47 -1.26
CA VAL A 79 9.65 -4.40 0.02
C VAL A 79 8.70 -3.19 0.06
N LYS A 80 9.14 -2.03 -0.42
CA LYS A 80 8.28 -0.83 -0.52
C LYS A 80 7.10 -1.05 -1.46
N LEU A 81 7.32 -1.74 -2.59
CA LEU A 81 6.28 -2.04 -3.56
C LEU A 81 5.22 -2.97 -2.95
N LEU A 82 5.65 -4.02 -2.26
CA LEU A 82 4.73 -4.93 -1.57
C LEU A 82 3.95 -4.23 -0.47
N ALA A 83 4.63 -3.42 0.36
CA ALA A 83 3.98 -2.63 1.40
C ALA A 83 2.94 -1.66 0.82
N THR A 84 3.27 -1.03 -0.32
CA THR A 84 2.35 -0.12 -1.03
C THR A 84 1.17 -0.89 -1.62
N GLY A 85 1.40 -2.06 -2.22
CA GLY A 85 0.34 -2.91 -2.76
C GLY A 85 -0.64 -3.37 -1.68
N CYS A 86 -0.14 -3.88 -0.54
CA CYS A 86 -0.98 -4.25 0.59
C CYS A 86 -1.74 -3.06 1.16
N SER A 87 -1.09 -1.90 1.29
CA SER A 87 -1.72 -0.65 1.72
C SER A 87 -2.83 -0.20 0.76
N LEU A 88 -2.66 -0.38 -0.55
CA LEU A 88 -3.69 -0.06 -1.55
C LEU A 88 -4.91 -0.98 -1.43
N VAL A 89 -4.69 -2.29 -1.29
CA VAL A 89 -5.77 -3.27 -1.13
C VAL A 89 -6.57 -2.98 0.14
N TRP A 90 -5.89 -2.70 1.26
CA TRP A 90 -6.55 -2.34 2.51
C TRP A 90 -7.40 -1.08 2.37
N ASN A 91 -6.82 0.01 1.84
CA ASN A 91 -7.53 1.26 1.64
C ASN A 91 -8.77 1.04 0.74
N PHE A 92 -8.64 0.31 -0.36
CA PHE A 92 -9.76 0.04 -1.26
C PHE A 92 -10.91 -0.71 -0.56
N LEU A 93 -10.60 -1.78 0.19
CA LEU A 93 -11.60 -2.58 0.89
C LEU A 93 -12.31 -1.75 1.96
N TRP A 94 -11.56 -1.05 2.81
CA TRP A 94 -12.14 -0.27 3.90
C TRP A 94 -12.90 0.95 3.42
N TYR A 95 -12.47 1.60 2.34
CA TYR A 95 -13.23 2.69 1.75
C TYR A 95 -14.59 2.20 1.24
N ARG A 96 -14.60 1.07 0.53
CA ARG A 96 -15.83 0.48 -0.01
C ARG A 96 -16.81 0.00 1.07
N TYR A 97 -16.32 -0.70 2.09
CA TYR A 97 -17.18 -1.42 3.04
C TYR A 97 -17.44 -0.69 4.36
N TYR A 98 -16.70 0.37 4.68
CA TYR A 98 -16.80 1.04 5.97
C TYR A 98 -16.92 2.56 5.89
N VAL A 99 -16.18 3.20 4.98
CA VAL A 99 -16.17 4.66 4.86
C VAL A 99 -17.37 5.17 4.06
N TYR A 100 -17.66 4.61 2.89
CA TYR A 100 -18.66 5.13 1.95
C TYR A 100 -19.96 4.31 1.87
N VAL A 101 -20.31 3.61 2.96
CA VAL A 101 -21.60 2.90 3.11
C VAL A 101 -22.72 3.88 3.48
#